data_AF-H6SWG9-F1
#
_entry.id   AF-H6SWG9-F1
#
_cell.length_a   1.000
_cell.length_b   1.000
_cell.length_c   1.000
_cell.angle_alpha   90.00
_cell.angle_beta   90.00
_cell.angle_gamma   90.00
#
_symmetry.space_group_name_H-M   'P 1'
#
loop_
_entity.id
_entity.type
_entity.pdbx_description
1 polymer ?
#
loop_
_entity_poly.entity_id
_entity_poly.type
_entity_poly.pdbx_seq_one_letter_code
_entity_poly.pdbx_strand_id
1 'polypeptide(L)'
;RLSKYLDGHKDVQMPILTSCCPAWVNFIEHHFPDLKDVPSSARSPQQMFGSIAKTYFAEQINKKRENVVVVSIMPCLAKKYESQREEFKVDDNPDVDFSVTTRELAHLIKEANFNLKDMEDQDFDRPMGESTGAGVMFGT
;
A
#
# COMPACT_ATOMS: atom_id res chain seq x y z
N ARG A 1 -19.41 0.83 7.82
CA ARG A 1 -20.32 0.12 6.89
C ARG A 1 -20.85 -1.17 7.50
N LEU A 2 -19.96 -2.08 7.91
CA LEU A 2 -20.33 -3.33 8.58
C LEU A 2 -21.21 -3.12 9.83
N SER A 3 -20.86 -2.20 10.73
CA SER A 3 -21.67 -1.92 11.94
C SER A 3 -23.11 -1.54 11.58
N LYS A 4 -23.31 -0.62 10.64
CA LYS A 4 -24.64 -0.22 10.16
C LYS A 4 -25.45 -1.42 9.63
N TYR A 5 -24.82 -2.31 8.86
CA TYR A 5 -25.50 -3.52 8.38
C TYR A 5 -25.91 -4.45 9.53
N LEU A 6 -25.04 -4.64 10.53
CA LEU A 6 -25.34 -5.43 11.72
C LEU A 6 -26.45 -4.79 12.59
N ASP A 7 -26.55 -3.47 12.57
CA ASP A 7 -27.62 -2.69 13.22
C ASP A 7 -28.95 -2.72 12.43
N GLY A 8 -29.04 -3.44 11.31
CA GLY A 8 -30.26 -3.65 10.53
C GLY A 8 -30.55 -2.64 9.43
N HIS A 9 -29.61 -1.72 9.15
CA HIS A 9 -29.73 -0.76 8.05
C HIS A 9 -29.63 -1.46 6.68
N LYS A 10 -30.69 -1.35 5.87
CA LYS A 10 -30.78 -1.96 4.53
C LYS A 10 -30.26 -1.09 3.38
N ASP A 11 -29.97 0.17 3.65
CA ASP A 11 -29.37 1.13 2.71
C ASP A 11 -27.87 0.88 2.48
N VAL A 12 -27.29 -0.07 3.21
CA VAL A 12 -25.87 -0.39 3.14
C VAL A 12 -25.58 -1.36 2.00
N GLN A 13 -24.68 -0.99 1.09
CA GLN A 13 -24.22 -1.87 0.04
C GLN A 13 -23.40 -3.05 0.59
N MET A 14 -23.87 -4.26 0.28
CA MET A 14 -23.29 -5.55 0.64
C MET A 14 -23.26 -6.46 -0.61
N PRO A 15 -22.32 -7.41 -0.72
CA PRO A 15 -21.24 -7.73 0.23
C PRO A 15 -20.13 -6.66 0.28
N ILE A 16 -19.25 -6.71 1.28
CA ILE A 16 -18.04 -5.87 1.29
C ILE A 16 -16.93 -6.65 0.58
N LEU A 17 -16.45 -6.12 -0.54
CA LEU A 17 -15.35 -6.71 -1.30
C LEU A 17 -14.01 -6.10 -0.87
N THR A 18 -12.93 -6.85 -1.07
CA THR A 18 -11.58 -6.32 -0.83
C THR A 18 -11.23 -5.23 -1.85
N SER A 19 -10.40 -4.28 -1.43
CA SER A 19 -9.97 -3.11 -2.23
C SER A 19 -8.45 -2.99 -2.33
N CYS A 20 -7.71 -3.93 -1.75
CA CYS A 20 -6.25 -3.88 -1.63
C CYS A 20 -5.50 -4.23 -2.92
N CYS A 21 -6.15 -4.95 -3.84
CA CYS A 21 -5.61 -5.32 -5.14
C CYS A 21 -6.00 -4.24 -6.19
N PRO A 22 -5.04 -3.46 -6.71
CA PRO A 22 -5.36 -2.36 -7.63
C PRO A 22 -5.91 -2.87 -8.98
N ALA A 23 -5.48 -4.04 -9.44
CA ALA A 23 -6.04 -4.65 -10.65
C ALA A 23 -7.54 -4.99 -10.46
N TRP A 24 -7.92 -5.45 -9.27
CA TRP A 24 -9.31 -5.74 -8.93
C TRP A 24 -10.16 -4.47 -8.84
N VAL A 25 -9.63 -3.41 -8.23
CA VAL A 25 -10.29 -2.10 -8.19
C VAL A 25 -10.50 -1.57 -9.60
N ASN A 26 -9.46 -1.57 -10.44
CA ASN A 26 -9.58 -1.14 -11.84
C ASN A 26 -10.60 -2.00 -12.60
N PHE A 27 -10.63 -3.32 -12.39
CA PHE A 27 -11.60 -4.20 -13.02
C PHE A 27 -13.05 -3.82 -12.67
N ILE A 28 -13.34 -3.54 -11.41
CA ILE A 28 -14.67 -3.05 -10.98
C ILE A 28 -14.96 -1.70 -11.63
N GLU A 29 -14.04 -0.74 -11.55
CA GLU A 29 -14.26 0.62 -12.08
C GLU A 29 -14.58 0.60 -13.58
N HIS A 30 -13.99 -0.31 -14.36
CA HIS A 30 -14.19 -0.38 -15.80
C HIS A 30 -15.38 -1.26 -16.23
N HIS A 31 -15.55 -2.43 -15.60
CA HIS A 31 -16.53 -3.42 -16.05
C HIS A 31 -17.83 -3.39 -15.24
N PHE A 32 -17.78 -2.90 -14.00
CA PHE A 32 -18.91 -2.88 -13.07
C PHE A 32 -19.00 -1.53 -12.35
N PRO A 33 -19.15 -0.40 -13.08
CA PRO A 33 -19.17 0.94 -12.49
C PRO A 33 -20.31 1.11 -11.47
N ASP A 34 -21.42 0.40 -11.64
CA ASP A 34 -22.55 0.38 -10.70
C ASP A 34 -22.18 -0.23 -9.33
N LEU A 35 -21.08 -1.00 -9.26
CA LEU A 35 -20.57 -1.64 -8.05
C LEU A 35 -19.36 -0.92 -7.44
N LYS A 36 -19.02 0.30 -7.89
CA LYS A 36 -17.84 1.05 -7.42
C LYS A 36 -17.82 1.31 -5.90
N ASP A 37 -18.98 1.33 -5.26
CA ASP A 37 -19.14 1.61 -3.84
C ASP A 37 -19.17 0.33 -2.97
N VAL A 38 -19.09 -0.85 -3.60
CA VAL A 38 -19.09 -2.18 -2.96
C VAL A 38 -17.73 -2.55 -2.35
N PRO A 39 -16.56 -2.24 -2.95
CA PRO A 39 -15.27 -2.41 -2.32
C PRO A 39 -15.15 -1.69 -0.97
N SER A 40 -14.28 -2.20 -0.11
CA SER A 40 -13.95 -1.57 1.16
C SER A 40 -13.36 -0.17 0.93
N SER A 41 -13.74 0.79 1.78
CA SER A 41 -13.14 2.13 1.78
C SER A 41 -11.71 2.14 2.35
N ALA A 42 -11.27 1.02 2.93
CA ALA A 42 -9.89 0.84 3.33
C ALA A 42 -8.96 0.93 2.10
N ARG A 43 -7.94 1.79 2.18
CA ARG A 43 -6.87 1.86 1.18
C ARG A 43 -6.04 0.57 1.19
N SER A 44 -5.24 0.32 0.16
CA SER A 44 -4.34 -0.84 0.20
C SER A 44 -3.22 -0.65 1.22
N PRO A 45 -2.55 -1.72 1.69
CA PRO A 45 -1.44 -1.60 2.64
C PRO A 45 -0.32 -0.68 2.16
N GLN A 46 -0.03 -0.68 0.84
CA GLN A 46 0.94 0.23 0.23
C GLN A 46 0.56 1.70 0.50
N GLN A 47 -0.70 2.05 0.23
CA GLN A 47 -1.15 3.44 0.35
C GLN A 47 -1.37 3.87 1.80
N MET A 48 -1.85 2.95 2.64
CA MET A 48 -1.91 3.20 4.09
C MET A 48 -0.53 3.46 4.67
N PHE A 49 0.45 2.61 4.34
CA PHE A 49 1.82 2.76 4.83
C PHE A 49 2.46 4.05 4.33
N GLY A 50 2.35 4.37 3.04
CA GLY A 50 2.90 5.60 2.48
C GLY A 50 2.37 6.86 3.16
N SER A 51 1.06 6.90 3.40
CA SER A 51 0.43 8.02 4.11
C SER A 51 0.95 8.16 5.55
N ILE A 52 1.06 7.06 6.30
CA ILE A 52 1.60 7.05 7.67
C ILE A 52 3.08 7.41 7.70
N ALA A 53 3.87 6.92 6.74
CA ALA A 53 5.30 7.21 6.64
C ALA A 53 5.57 8.71 6.46
N LYS A 54 4.75 9.37 5.63
CA LYS A 54 4.87 10.80 5.32
C LYS A 54 4.19 11.73 6.31
N THR A 55 3.41 11.21 7.25
CA THR A 55 2.75 11.99 8.30
C THR A 55 3.37 11.66 9.65
N TYR A 56 2.89 10.59 10.28
CA TYR A 56 3.34 10.15 11.60
C TYR A 56 4.85 9.94 11.68
N PHE A 57 5.45 9.16 10.78
CA PHE A 57 6.88 8.87 10.87
C PHE A 57 7.75 10.08 10.54
N ALA A 58 7.35 10.89 9.54
CA ALA A 58 8.00 12.16 9.22
C ALA A 58 8.06 13.09 10.45
N GLU A 59 6.97 13.19 11.21
CA GLU A 59 6.94 13.94 12.48
C GLU A 59 7.91 13.36 13.52
N GLN A 60 7.95 12.02 13.67
CA GLN A 60 8.86 11.36 14.63
C GLN A 60 10.35 11.64 14.32
N ILE A 61 10.73 11.75 13.05
CA ILE A 61 12.11 12.05 12.64
C ILE A 61 12.36 13.56 12.42
N ASN A 62 11.41 14.41 12.81
CA ASN A 62 11.45 15.86 12.64
C ASN A 62 11.76 16.29 11.18
N LYS A 63 11.12 15.61 10.23
CA LYS A 63 11.18 15.93 8.79
C LYS A 63 9.82 16.37 8.31
N LYS A 64 9.83 17.24 7.29
CA LYS A 64 8.62 17.56 6.54
C LYS A 64 8.30 16.43 5.57
N ARG A 65 7.02 16.27 5.23
CA ARG A 65 6.50 15.30 4.26
C ARG A 65 7.27 15.32 2.95
N GLU A 66 7.58 16.50 2.42
CA GLU A 66 8.23 16.68 1.12
C GLU A 66 9.69 16.20 1.13
N ASN A 67 10.28 16.03 2.31
CA ASN A 67 11.65 15.55 2.51
C ASN A 67 11.72 14.05 2.78
N VAL A 68 10.58 13.33 2.74
CA VAL A 68 10.52 11.88 2.94
C VAL A 68 10.15 11.23 1.61
N VAL A 69 11.03 10.34 1.12
CA VAL A 69 10.79 9.54 -0.08
C VAL A 69 10.40 8.13 0.33
N VAL A 70 9.21 7.71 -0.07
CA VAL A 70 8.67 6.36 0.18
C VAL A 70 8.83 5.52 -1.08
N VAL A 71 9.66 4.49 -0.98
CA VAL A 71 9.86 3.49 -2.03
C VAL A 71 9.21 2.19 -1.62
N SER A 72 8.18 1.77 -2.35
CA SER A 72 7.44 0.54 -2.13
C SER A 72 8.00 -0.59 -3.00
N ILE A 73 8.38 -1.71 -2.39
CA ILE A 73 8.83 -2.91 -3.12
C ILE A 73 7.66 -3.89 -3.23
N MET A 74 7.24 -4.21 -4.45
CA MET A 74 6.01 -4.96 -4.68
C MET A 74 6.18 -6.11 -5.69
N PRO A 75 5.50 -7.25 -5.50
CA PRO A 75 5.48 -8.33 -6.50
C PRO A 75 4.49 -8.06 -7.66
N CYS A 76 4.01 -6.82 -7.82
CA CYS A 76 2.88 -6.49 -8.70
C CYS A 76 3.15 -5.22 -9.53
N LEU A 77 2.85 -5.26 -10.83
CA LEU A 77 2.94 -4.09 -11.71
C LEU A 77 1.81 -3.09 -11.48
N ALA A 78 0.60 -3.57 -11.15
CA ALA A 78 -0.55 -2.69 -10.91
C ALA A 78 -0.36 -1.80 -9.67
N LYS A 79 0.57 -2.15 -8.76
CA LYS A 79 0.97 -1.29 -7.64
C LYS A 79 1.71 -0.03 -8.08
N LYS A 80 2.40 -0.05 -9.24
CA LYS A 80 2.99 1.15 -9.86
C LYS A 80 1.92 2.12 -10.32
N TYR A 81 0.89 1.60 -10.98
CA TYR A 81 -0.27 2.39 -11.36
C TYR A 81 -0.96 2.96 -10.11
N GLU A 82 -1.15 2.15 -9.07
CA GLU A 82 -1.78 2.60 -7.83
C GLU A 82 -1.01 3.75 -7.16
N SER A 83 0.33 3.73 -7.13
CA SER A 83 1.12 4.84 -6.55
C SER A 83 0.99 6.15 -7.32
N GLN A 84 0.53 6.12 -8.58
CA GLN A 84 0.42 7.28 -9.45
C GLN A 84 -1.00 7.88 -9.48
N ARG A 85 -1.97 7.27 -8.79
CA ARG A 85 -3.35 7.75 -8.72
C ARG A 85 -3.41 9.10 -7.96
N GLU A 86 -4.13 10.07 -8.52
CA GLU A 86 -4.18 11.46 -8.03
C GLU A 86 -4.79 11.58 -6.62
N GLU A 87 -5.71 10.69 -6.26
CA GLU A 87 -6.31 10.64 -4.92
C GLU A 87 -5.36 10.19 -3.81
N PHE A 88 -4.18 9.66 -4.16
CA PHE A 88 -3.14 9.27 -3.19
C PHE A 88 -2.02 10.31 -3.14
N LYS A 89 -2.39 11.59 -3.17
CA LYS A 89 -1.51 12.74 -3.00
C LYS A 89 -2.09 13.70 -1.97
N VAL A 90 -1.22 14.40 -1.25
CA VAL A 90 -1.57 15.54 -0.38
C VAL A 90 -0.71 16.70 -0.84
N ASP A 91 -1.34 17.82 -1.24
CA ASP A 91 -0.65 19.01 -1.77
C ASP A 91 0.33 18.67 -2.91
N ASP A 92 -0.13 17.84 -3.86
CA ASP A 92 0.64 17.30 -4.99
C ASP A 92 1.86 16.44 -4.59
N ASN A 93 1.98 16.07 -3.30
CA ASN A 93 2.99 15.15 -2.81
C ASN A 93 2.40 13.72 -2.65
N PRO A 94 2.83 12.73 -3.45
CA PRO A 94 2.30 11.36 -3.39
C PRO A 94 2.49 10.69 -2.03
N ASP A 95 1.57 9.83 -1.60
CA ASP A 95 1.75 8.99 -0.42
C ASP A 95 2.89 7.97 -0.62
N VAL A 96 3.08 7.48 -1.85
CA VAL A 96 4.18 6.60 -2.27
C VAL A 96 4.85 7.19 -3.51
N ASP A 97 6.13 7.54 -3.42
CA ASP A 97 6.85 8.20 -4.51
C ASP A 97 7.25 7.23 -5.62
N PHE A 98 7.71 6.03 -5.25
CA PHE A 98 8.15 5.01 -6.19
C PHE A 98 7.61 3.64 -5.81
N SER A 99 7.17 2.89 -6.82
CA SER A 99 6.86 1.45 -6.68
C SER A 99 7.79 0.66 -7.58
N VAL A 100 8.60 -0.20 -6.97
CA VAL A 100 9.65 -0.99 -7.60
C VAL A 100 9.26 -2.46 -7.50
N THR A 101 9.40 -3.21 -8.59
CA THR A 101 9.10 -4.63 -8.57
C THR A 101 10.20 -5.43 -7.88
N THR A 102 9.87 -6.62 -7.37
CA THR A 102 10.86 -7.57 -6.86
C THR A 102 11.98 -7.86 -7.87
N ARG A 103 11.67 -7.87 -9.18
CA ARG A 103 12.66 -8.06 -10.25
C ARG A 103 13.60 -6.87 -10.40
N GLU A 104 13.08 -5.65 -10.31
CA GLU A 104 13.89 -4.42 -10.38
C GLU A 104 14.81 -4.31 -9.15
N LEU A 105 14.29 -4.62 -7.96
CA LEU A 105 15.13 -4.70 -6.75
C LEU A 105 16.24 -5.75 -6.91
N ALA A 106 15.91 -6.94 -7.39
CA ALA A 106 16.90 -8.00 -7.62
C ALA A 106 17.97 -7.58 -8.65
N HIS A 107 17.63 -6.71 -9.62
CA HIS A 107 18.60 -6.14 -10.54
C HIS A 107 19.52 -5.14 -9.86
N LEU A 108 18.96 -4.19 -9.10
CA LEU A 108 19.73 -3.19 -8.34
C LEU A 108 20.73 -3.83 -7.36
N ILE A 109 20.32 -4.88 -6.65
CA ILE A 109 21.18 -5.62 -5.72
C ILE A 109 22.36 -6.26 -6.46
N LYS A 110 22.13 -6.83 -7.65
CA LYS A 110 23.18 -7.43 -8.48
C LYS A 110 24.14 -6.37 -9.03
N GLU A 111 23.62 -5.23 -9.50
CA GLU A 111 24.44 -4.12 -9.98
C GLU A 111 25.30 -3.51 -8.88
N ALA A 112 24.78 -3.45 -7.65
CA ALA A 112 25.51 -3.01 -6.47
C ALA A 112 26.52 -4.05 -5.95
N ASN A 113 26.67 -5.20 -6.62
CA ASN A 113 27.56 -6.30 -6.26
C ASN A 113 27.33 -6.83 -4.83
N PHE A 114 26.08 -6.80 -4.35
CA PHE A 114 25.70 -7.37 -3.07
C PHE A 114 25.32 -8.84 -3.20
N ASN A 115 25.85 -9.69 -2.31
CA ASN A 115 25.43 -11.07 -2.16
C ASN A 115 24.53 -11.23 -0.94
N LEU A 116 23.21 -11.31 -1.16
CA LEU A 116 22.21 -11.50 -0.09
C LEU A 116 22.44 -12.76 0.74
N LYS A 117 23.11 -13.78 0.19
CA LYS A 117 23.35 -15.06 0.91
C LYS A 117 24.40 -14.95 2.01
N ASP A 118 25.26 -13.94 1.92
CA ASP A 118 26.38 -13.76 2.85
C ASP A 118 26.04 -12.71 3.92
N MET A 119 24.81 -12.16 3.90
CA MET A 119 24.37 -11.14 4.83
C MET A 119 23.79 -11.78 6.08
N GLU A 120 24.06 -11.16 7.23
CA GLU A 120 23.41 -11.51 8.49
C GLU A 120 21.97 -10.99 8.49
N ASP A 121 21.07 -11.76 9.08
CA ASP A 121 19.68 -11.34 9.29
C ASP A 121 19.65 -10.14 10.23
N GLN A 122 18.82 -9.15 9.90
CA GLN A 122 18.60 -7.95 10.70
C GLN A 122 17.11 -7.71 10.91
N ASP A 123 16.79 -7.13 12.06
CA ASP A 123 15.42 -6.68 12.35
C ASP A 123 15.05 -5.45 11.53
N PHE A 124 13.76 -5.30 11.24
CA PHE A 124 13.24 -4.08 10.62
C PHE A 124 13.29 -2.90 11.59
N ASP A 125 13.42 -1.69 11.03
CA ASP A 125 13.46 -0.45 11.80
C ASP A 125 12.17 -0.17 12.58
N ARG A 126 12.32 0.32 13.81
CA ARG A 126 11.20 0.80 14.63
C ARG A 126 10.93 2.28 14.34
N PRO A 127 9.66 2.75 14.38
CA PRO A 127 8.46 2.02 14.82
C PRO A 127 7.68 1.30 13.71
N MET A 128 8.07 1.43 12.44
CA MET A 128 7.23 0.98 11.31
C MET A 128 7.47 -0.46 10.83
N GLY A 129 8.46 -1.15 11.37
CA GLY A 129 8.89 -2.48 10.92
C GLY A 129 8.17 -3.67 11.57
N GLU A 130 7.34 -3.45 12.58
CA GLU A 130 6.64 -4.54 13.26
C GLU A 130 5.53 -5.13 12.37
N SER A 131 5.48 -6.46 12.27
CA SER A 131 4.47 -7.18 11.48
C SER A 131 3.91 -8.36 12.28
N THR A 132 2.62 -8.64 12.08
CA THR A 132 1.95 -9.80 12.69
C THR A 132 1.87 -10.96 11.69
N GLY A 133 1.63 -12.18 12.17
CA GLY A 133 1.47 -13.34 11.29
C GLY A 133 0.37 -13.17 10.23
N ALA A 134 -0.70 -12.43 10.55
CA ALA A 134 -1.76 -12.10 9.59
C ALA A 134 -1.26 -11.17 8.47
N GLY A 135 -0.37 -10.21 8.79
CA GLY A 135 0.23 -9.32 7.80
C GLY A 135 1.15 -10.05 6.83
N VAL A 136 1.93 -11.01 7.32
CA VAL A 136 2.85 -11.81 6.48
C VAL A 136 2.10 -12.67 5.46
N MET A 137 0.93 -13.21 5.84
CA MET A 137 0.13 -14.06 4.94
C MET A 137 -0.61 -13.29 3.83
N PHE A 138 -0.60 -11.95 3.84
CA PHE A 138 -1.37 -11.12 2.89
C PHE A 138 -0.99 -11.35 1.41
N GLY A 139 0.23 -11.79 1.14
CA GLY A 139 0.75 -12.03 -0.20
C GLY A 139 0.54 -13.44 -0.74
N THR A 140 -0.17 -14.31 -0.02
CA THR A 140 -0.46 -15.70 -0.44
C THR A 140 -1.73 -15.75 -1.27
#